data_AF-A0A1Y1XRT6-F1
#
_entry.id   AF-A0A1Y1XRT6-F1
#
_cell.length_a   1.000
_cell.length_b   1.000
_cell.length_c   1.000
_cell.angle_alpha   90.00
_cell.angle_beta   90.00
_cell.angle_gamma   90.00
#
_symmetry.space_group_name_H-M   'P 1'
#
loop_
_entity.id
_entity.type
_entity.pdbx_description
1 polymer ?
#
loop_
_entity_poly.entity_id
_entity_poly.type
_entity_poly.pdbx_seq_one_letter_code
_entity_poly.pdbx_strand_id
1 'polypeptide(L)'
;MNFKSLLGFTILAILNIANAVPVATISEYSKRSDNVTRSTKSLPAGYSNAYIKSKACKEKSGIPIMKTDLDNNTEYACLVKYIEGDENSEINPENSYCFLNGNDILCVDNKLSSTKYCDKSGSTYGSSDMSCLSSIYELSGEIVLDRPAVSYPSMEKFAVTPRQDQYDCKMKGGIVVTYQVIYQYMCFLPIENFENESNESLEDIYCATLNGKRYCYDDNLSRSGYCDNKKSYYNYDACKYILDIYCSNEGITLEDY
;
A
#
# COMPACT_ATOMS: atom_id res chain seq x y z
N MET A 1 -1.68 -47.44 35.04
CA MET A 1 -0.50 -48.23 34.61
C MET A 1 0.41 -47.31 33.81
N ASN A 2 1.68 -47.29 34.20
CA ASN A 2 2.78 -46.51 33.64
C ASN A 2 3.17 -47.01 32.24
N PHE A 3 3.66 -46.14 31.34
CA PHE A 3 5.05 -46.14 30.85
C PHE A 3 5.32 -45.12 29.71
N LYS A 4 6.30 -44.24 29.98
CA LYS A 4 7.42 -43.79 29.14
C LYS A 4 7.21 -42.91 27.89
N SER A 5 7.44 -41.62 28.10
CA SER A 5 8.49 -40.77 27.48
C SER A 5 9.35 -41.40 26.37
N LEU A 6 9.42 -40.73 25.22
CA LEU A 6 10.63 -40.65 24.39
C LEU A 6 10.81 -39.20 23.88
N LEU A 7 11.78 -38.51 24.47
CA LEU A 7 12.37 -37.26 23.98
C LEU A 7 13.33 -37.61 22.83
N GLY A 8 13.15 -36.97 21.68
CA GLY A 8 14.11 -36.99 20.57
C GLY A 8 14.66 -35.58 20.35
N PHE A 9 15.84 -35.30 20.92
CA PHE A 9 16.65 -34.14 20.58
C PHE A 9 17.39 -34.41 19.27
N THR A 10 17.28 -33.52 18.29
CA THR A 10 18.18 -33.50 17.13
C THR A 10 19.02 -32.24 17.17
N ILE A 11 20.33 -32.47 17.14
CA ILE A 11 21.41 -31.52 17.40
C ILE A 11 21.70 -30.68 16.16
N LEU A 12 21.91 -29.40 16.43
CA LEU A 12 22.41 -28.33 15.59
C LEU A 12 23.79 -28.66 14.98
N ALA A 13 23.95 -28.55 13.67
CA ALA A 13 25.26 -28.51 13.01
C ALA A 13 25.43 -27.17 12.29
N ILE A 14 26.21 -26.29 12.92
CA ILE A 14 26.73 -25.05 12.33
C ILE A 14 27.95 -25.43 11.50
N LEU A 15 27.94 -25.14 10.20
CA LEU A 15 29.16 -25.17 9.37
C LEU A 15 29.47 -23.76 8.90
N ASN A 16 30.50 -23.20 9.53
CA ASN A 16 31.30 -22.07 9.07
C ASN A 16 31.96 -22.43 7.73
N ILE A 17 31.76 -21.62 6.70
CA ILE A 17 32.72 -21.53 5.59
C ILE A 17 33.20 -20.09 5.54
N ALA A 18 34.49 -19.95 5.81
CA ALA A 18 35.24 -18.70 5.83
C ALA A 18 35.55 -18.23 4.40
N ASN A 19 35.40 -16.92 4.21
CA ASN A 19 36.15 -16.00 3.36
C ASN A 19 37.01 -16.58 2.21
N ALA A 20 36.60 -16.27 0.98
CA ALA A 20 37.52 -16.11 -0.14
C ALA A 20 37.41 -14.66 -0.66
N VAL A 21 38.39 -13.84 -0.32
CA VAL A 21 38.63 -12.52 -0.89
C VAL A 21 39.33 -12.71 -2.24
N PRO A 22 38.79 -12.22 -3.37
CA PRO A 22 39.57 -12.18 -4.60
C PRO A 22 40.53 -10.98 -4.56
N VAL A 23 41.81 -11.31 -4.70
CA VAL A 23 42.94 -10.40 -4.86
C VAL A 23 42.78 -9.60 -6.16
N ALA A 24 42.94 -8.28 -6.06
CA ALA A 24 42.94 -7.37 -7.19
C ALA A 24 44.17 -7.60 -8.09
N THR A 25 43.95 -7.93 -9.35
CA THR A 25 44.97 -7.84 -10.41
C THR A 25 44.94 -6.41 -10.98
N ILE A 26 46.03 -5.69 -10.75
CA ILE A 26 46.33 -4.40 -11.36
C ILE A 26 46.65 -4.66 -12.85
N SER A 27 45.85 -4.08 -13.74
CA SER A 27 46.19 -3.93 -15.15
C SER A 27 46.44 -2.45 -15.41
N GLU A 28 47.72 -2.10 -15.57
CA GLU A 28 48.12 -0.86 -16.24
C GLU A 28 47.72 -0.95 -17.72
N TYR A 29 47.05 0.07 -18.26
CA TYR A 29 47.57 0.83 -19.41
C TYR A 29 46.63 1.98 -19.82
N SER A 30 47.31 3.05 -20.26
CA SER A 30 46.86 4.11 -21.18
C SER A 30 46.30 5.41 -20.59
N LYS A 31 47.23 6.37 -20.47
CA LYS A 31 47.00 7.82 -20.37
C LYS A 31 46.25 8.32 -21.62
N ARG A 32 45.15 9.05 -21.42
CA ARG A 32 44.79 10.16 -22.32
C ARG A 32 44.24 11.32 -21.49
N SER A 33 44.93 12.44 -21.66
CA SER A 33 44.65 13.77 -21.13
C SER A 33 43.23 14.22 -21.47
N ASP A 34 42.50 14.73 -20.47
CA ASP A 34 41.70 15.95 -20.60
C ASP A 34 41.59 16.62 -19.22
N ASN A 35 42.23 17.79 -19.11
CA ASN A 35 42.13 18.70 -17.98
C ASN A 35 40.71 19.28 -17.93
N VAL A 36 39.84 18.71 -17.10
CA VAL A 36 38.63 19.38 -16.62
C VAL A 36 38.74 19.47 -15.11
N THR A 37 38.92 20.68 -14.61
CA THR A 37 38.88 21.03 -13.18
C THR A 37 37.46 20.81 -12.66
N ARG A 38 37.10 19.55 -12.42
CA ARG A 38 35.88 19.16 -11.70
C ARG A 38 36.15 19.25 -10.21
N SER A 39 35.28 19.99 -9.52
CA SER A 39 35.17 20.04 -8.06
C SER A 39 35.31 18.63 -7.46
N THR A 40 36.31 18.42 -6.62
CA THR A 40 36.70 17.14 -6.01
C THR A 40 35.88 16.76 -4.78
N LYS A 41 34.67 17.32 -4.59
CA LYS A 41 33.70 16.74 -3.65
C LYS A 41 32.93 15.61 -4.33
N SER A 42 33.63 14.53 -4.69
CA SER A 42 32.96 13.26 -4.91
C SER A 42 32.47 12.75 -3.56
N LEU A 43 31.16 12.66 -3.40
CA LEU A 43 30.53 11.97 -2.26
C LEU A 43 31.12 10.55 -2.18
N PRO A 44 31.40 10.03 -0.96
CA PRO A 44 31.94 8.68 -0.78
C PRO A 44 31.15 7.65 -1.59
N ALA A 45 31.88 6.78 -2.31
CA ALA A 45 31.31 5.62 -2.98
C ALA A 45 30.61 4.74 -1.93
N GLY A 46 29.28 4.85 -1.85
CA GLY A 46 28.47 4.29 -0.77
C GLY A 46 27.17 5.07 -0.51
N TYR A 47 27.07 6.32 -0.96
CA TYR A 47 25.79 7.05 -0.95
C TYR A 47 24.93 6.63 -2.14
N SER A 48 24.01 5.70 -1.92
CA SER A 48 22.98 5.35 -2.91
C SER A 48 22.17 6.60 -3.28
N ASN A 49 21.72 6.69 -4.54
CA ASN A 49 20.84 7.77 -5.01
C ASN A 49 19.63 7.98 -4.07
N ALA A 50 19.11 6.89 -3.52
CA ALA A 50 18.03 6.91 -2.54
C ALA A 50 18.38 7.71 -1.27
N TYR A 51 19.61 7.65 -0.76
CA TYR A 51 20.01 8.45 0.40
C TYR A 51 20.05 9.94 0.08
N ILE A 52 20.59 10.33 -1.07
CA ILE A 52 20.65 11.73 -1.51
C ILE A 52 19.24 12.29 -1.63
N LYS A 53 18.33 11.52 -2.24
CA LYS A 53 16.93 11.89 -2.43
C LYS A 53 16.16 11.93 -1.11
N SER A 54 16.41 10.99 -0.20
CA SER A 54 15.83 10.99 1.15
C SER A 54 16.24 12.24 1.94
N LYS A 55 17.51 12.63 1.85
CA LYS A 55 18.00 13.86 2.48
C LYS A 55 17.32 15.10 1.89
N ALA A 56 17.25 15.20 0.57
CA ALA A 56 16.55 16.29 -0.12
C ALA A 56 15.06 16.35 0.23
N CYS A 57 14.41 15.20 0.40
CA CYS A 57 13.02 15.12 0.84
C CYS A 57 12.85 15.75 2.22
N LYS A 58 13.69 15.40 3.20
CA LYS A 58 13.66 15.97 4.56
C LYS A 58 13.95 17.48 4.56
N GLU A 59 14.88 17.94 3.70
CA GLU A 59 15.19 19.36 3.56
C GLU A 59 13.98 20.17 3.04
N LYS A 60 13.08 19.54 2.27
CA LYS A 60 11.79 20.12 1.83
C LYS A 60 10.64 19.84 2.81
N SER A 61 10.94 19.43 4.05
CA SER A 61 9.95 19.01 5.06
C SER A 61 9.05 17.84 4.62
N GLY A 62 9.51 17.04 3.68
CA GLY A 62 8.84 15.81 3.27
C GLY A 62 9.18 14.61 4.16
N ILE A 63 8.35 13.59 4.07
CA ILE A 63 8.48 12.30 4.74
C ILE A 63 9.03 11.29 3.73
N PRO A 64 10.32 10.92 3.81
CA PRO A 64 10.86 9.89 2.94
C PRO A 64 10.45 8.50 3.43
N ILE A 65 9.95 7.69 2.51
CA ILE A 65 9.69 6.27 2.71
C ILE A 65 10.56 5.45 1.74
N MET A 66 11.08 4.32 2.18
CA MET A 66 11.96 3.50 1.35
C MET A 66 11.93 2.04 1.74
N LYS A 67 12.15 1.19 0.75
CA LYS A 67 12.31 -0.24 0.93
C LYS A 67 13.46 -0.72 0.06
N THR A 68 14.31 -1.56 0.64
CA THR A 68 15.40 -2.21 -0.09
C THR A 68 15.02 -3.68 -0.26
N ASP A 69 15.06 -4.16 -1.51
CA ASP A 69 14.84 -5.57 -1.81
C ASP A 69 16.08 -6.43 -1.50
N LEU A 70 15.96 -7.74 -1.71
CA LEU A 70 17.04 -8.70 -1.48
C LEU A 70 18.23 -8.51 -2.44
N ASP A 71 18.01 -7.84 -3.57
CA ASP A 71 19.02 -7.54 -4.60
C ASP A 71 19.68 -6.16 -4.39
N ASN A 72 19.45 -5.52 -3.22
CA ASN A 72 19.89 -4.17 -2.88
C ASN A 72 19.33 -3.04 -3.77
N ASN A 73 18.27 -3.30 -4.54
CA ASN A 73 17.53 -2.22 -5.20
C ASN A 73 16.71 -1.50 -4.14
N THR A 74 16.89 -0.19 -4.06
CA THR A 74 16.13 0.65 -3.13
C THR A 74 15.09 1.43 -3.91
N GLU A 75 13.83 1.15 -3.63
CA GLU A 75 12.72 1.99 -4.06
C GLU A 75 12.43 3.02 -2.96
N TYR A 76 12.18 4.27 -3.36
CA TYR A 76 11.96 5.37 -2.46
C TYR A 76 10.85 6.28 -2.96
N ALA A 77 10.10 6.86 -2.03
CA ALA A 77 9.15 7.93 -2.30
C ALA A 77 9.33 9.06 -1.29
N CYS A 78 9.07 10.29 -1.73
CA CYS A 78 9.02 11.47 -0.89
C CYS A 78 7.57 11.95 -0.79
N LEU A 79 6.98 11.85 0.39
CA LEU A 79 5.63 12.36 0.66
C LEU A 79 5.74 13.78 1.18
N VAL A 80 5.07 14.73 0.54
CA VAL A 80 5.07 16.13 0.93
C VAL A 80 3.63 16.54 1.26
N LYS A 81 3.46 17.25 2.36
CA LYS A 81 2.16 17.78 2.74
C LYS A 81 1.72 18.85 1.74
N TYR A 82 0.54 18.68 1.18
CA TYR A 82 -0.12 19.67 0.35
C TYR A 82 -1.07 20.53 1.20
N ILE A 83 -1.05 21.84 0.95
CA ILE A 83 -1.94 22.81 1.57
C ILE A 83 -2.74 23.48 0.46
N GLU A 84 -4.06 23.34 0.52
CA GLU A 84 -4.95 23.94 -0.47
C GLU A 84 -4.85 25.47 -0.44
N GLY A 85 -4.75 26.08 -1.62
CA GLY A 85 -4.57 27.53 -1.77
C GLY A 85 -3.15 28.05 -1.57
N ASP A 86 -2.15 27.20 -1.29
CA ASP A 86 -0.74 27.62 -1.33
C ASP A 86 -0.24 27.72 -2.79
N GLU A 87 -0.18 28.95 -3.30
CA GLU A 87 0.30 29.26 -4.65
C GLU A 87 1.79 28.91 -4.86
N ASN A 88 2.57 28.72 -3.79
CA ASN A 88 3.98 28.35 -3.89
C ASN A 88 4.20 26.83 -3.94
N SER A 89 3.13 26.02 -3.80
CA SER A 89 3.26 24.57 -3.78
C SER A 89 3.58 24.03 -5.18
N GLU A 90 4.83 23.65 -5.41
CA GLU A 90 5.26 22.97 -6.64
C GLU A 90 4.58 21.61 -6.85
N ILE A 91 4.11 21.00 -5.76
CA ILE A 91 3.49 19.67 -5.72
C ILE A 91 2.01 19.87 -5.44
N ASN A 92 1.16 19.40 -6.34
CA ASN A 92 -0.28 19.57 -6.22
C ASN A 92 -1.04 18.38 -6.83
N PRO A 93 -2.36 18.29 -6.61
CA PRO A 93 -3.13 17.14 -7.09
C PRO A 93 -3.24 17.04 -8.62
N GLU A 94 -2.98 18.12 -9.36
CA GLU A 94 -2.98 18.09 -10.82
C GLU A 94 -1.73 17.37 -11.36
N ASN A 95 -0.57 17.59 -10.74
CA ASN A 95 0.72 17.09 -11.22
C ASN A 95 1.30 15.91 -10.41
N SER A 96 0.70 15.59 -9.27
CA SER A 96 1.17 14.55 -8.34
C SER A 96 0.01 13.69 -7.85
N TYR A 97 0.29 12.43 -7.50
CA TYR A 97 -0.69 11.61 -6.78
C TYR A 97 -0.74 12.04 -5.32
N CYS A 98 -1.95 12.27 -4.83
CA CYS A 98 -2.20 12.74 -3.48
C CYS A 98 -3.22 11.86 -2.78
N PHE A 99 -3.15 11.80 -1.46
CA PHE A 99 -4.06 11.03 -0.63
C PHE A 99 -4.21 11.62 0.76
N LEU A 100 -5.32 11.28 1.43
CA LEU A 100 -5.57 11.66 2.81
C LEU A 100 -4.76 10.77 3.75
N ASN A 101 -4.18 11.42 4.77
CA ASN A 101 -3.54 10.77 5.90
C ASN A 101 -3.90 11.56 7.16
N GLY A 102 -4.94 11.13 7.86
CA GLY A 102 -5.55 11.86 8.96
C GLY A 102 -6.21 13.14 8.47
N ASN A 103 -5.83 14.27 9.07
CA ASN A 103 -6.29 15.59 8.64
C ASN A 103 -5.40 16.22 7.56
N ASP A 104 -4.38 15.52 7.10
CA ASP A 104 -3.40 16.02 6.15
C ASP A 104 -3.60 15.40 4.76
N ILE A 105 -3.28 16.18 3.72
CA ILE A 105 -3.16 15.69 2.35
C ILE A 105 -1.68 15.49 2.07
N LEU A 106 -1.27 14.27 1.75
CA LEU A 106 0.10 13.95 1.35
C LEU A 106 0.14 13.70 -0.15
N CYS A 107 1.13 14.30 -0.82
CA CYS A 107 1.37 14.14 -2.25
C CYS A 107 2.77 13.59 -2.51
N VAL A 108 2.91 12.78 -3.56
CA VAL A 108 4.21 12.21 -3.96
C VAL A 108 5.02 13.24 -4.74
N ASP A 109 6.20 13.64 -4.25
CA ASP A 109 7.15 14.45 -5.03
C ASP A 109 7.85 13.56 -6.05
N ASN A 110 7.38 13.60 -7.31
CA ASN A 110 7.93 12.80 -8.40
C ASN A 110 9.40 13.10 -8.72
N LYS A 111 9.90 14.30 -8.45
CA LYS A 111 11.32 14.64 -8.65
C LYS A 111 12.20 13.99 -7.58
N LEU A 112 11.62 13.70 -6.43
CA LEU A 112 12.26 13.11 -5.26
C LEU A 112 11.75 11.70 -4.94
N SER A 113 11.19 11.00 -5.93
CA SER A 113 10.72 9.61 -5.82
C SER A 113 11.21 8.75 -6.98
N SER A 114 11.30 7.43 -6.79
CA SER A 114 11.56 6.45 -7.87
C SER A 114 10.39 5.52 -8.14
N THR A 115 9.26 5.73 -7.48
CA THR A 115 8.04 4.92 -7.62
C THR A 115 7.44 5.08 -9.00
N LYS A 116 7.65 4.08 -9.87
CA LYS A 116 7.22 4.12 -11.28
C LYS A 116 5.71 4.31 -11.45
N TYR A 117 4.92 3.81 -10.50
CA TYR A 117 3.46 3.88 -10.54
C TYR A 117 2.89 5.25 -10.13
N CYS A 118 3.71 6.13 -9.57
CA CYS A 118 3.31 7.46 -9.12
C CYS A 118 3.71 8.60 -10.08
N ASP A 119 4.27 8.28 -11.24
CA ASP A 119 4.56 9.31 -12.23
C ASP A 119 3.29 9.64 -13.05
N LYS A 120 2.70 10.82 -12.82
CA LYS A 120 1.58 11.35 -13.63
C LYS A 120 2.04 11.87 -14.99
N SER A 121 3.32 12.20 -15.15
CA SER A 121 3.88 12.76 -16.38
C SER A 121 4.27 11.68 -17.40
N GLY A 122 4.47 10.44 -16.94
CA GLY A 122 4.78 9.31 -17.78
C GLY A 122 3.52 8.64 -18.35
N SER A 123 3.55 8.28 -19.64
CA SER A 123 2.55 7.40 -20.28
C SER A 123 2.70 5.93 -19.83
N THR A 124 3.18 5.69 -18.61
CA THR A 124 3.48 4.35 -18.14
C THR A 124 2.17 3.62 -17.93
N TYR A 125 1.98 2.52 -18.66
CA TYR A 125 0.82 1.65 -18.52
C TYR A 125 0.67 1.25 -17.05
N GLY A 126 -0.42 1.69 -16.40
CA GLY A 126 -0.72 1.36 -15.01
C GLY A 126 -0.43 2.44 -13.96
N SER A 127 -0.05 3.67 -14.31
CA SER A 127 -0.11 4.79 -13.36
C SER A 127 -1.58 5.17 -13.09
N SER A 128 -2.06 4.80 -11.91
CA SER A 128 -3.40 5.14 -11.41
C SER A 128 -3.30 5.43 -9.92
N ASP A 129 -4.32 6.09 -9.35
CA ASP A 129 -4.39 6.36 -7.91
C ASP A 129 -4.16 5.05 -7.12
N MET A 130 -4.85 3.96 -7.52
CA MET A 130 -4.68 2.64 -6.92
C MET A 130 -3.23 2.13 -6.99
N SER A 131 -2.61 2.13 -8.17
CA SER A 131 -1.26 1.56 -8.33
C SER A 131 -0.22 2.36 -7.57
N CYS A 132 -0.33 3.70 -7.60
CA CYS A 132 0.55 4.55 -6.83
C CYS A 132 0.35 4.32 -5.32
N LEU A 133 -0.89 4.34 -4.84
CA LEU A 133 -1.18 4.15 -3.42
C LEU A 133 -0.73 2.79 -2.92
N SER A 134 -1.01 1.70 -3.63
CA SER A 134 -0.47 0.38 -3.29
C SER A 134 1.05 0.40 -3.13
N SER A 135 1.76 1.05 -4.05
CA SER A 135 3.23 1.17 -3.99
C SER A 135 3.67 1.96 -2.76
N ILE A 136 3.01 3.08 -2.47
CA ILE A 136 3.32 3.92 -1.29
C ILE A 136 3.10 3.14 0.02
N TYR A 137 2.03 2.36 0.13
CA TYR A 137 1.76 1.56 1.32
C TYR A 137 2.73 0.38 1.47
N GLU A 138 3.14 -0.25 0.37
CA GLU A 138 4.18 -1.29 0.41
C GLU A 138 5.55 -0.75 0.85
N LEU A 139 5.82 0.54 0.57
CA LEU A 139 7.03 1.25 0.97
C LEU A 139 6.96 1.83 2.39
N SER A 140 5.76 2.11 2.91
CA SER A 140 5.61 2.82 4.18
C SER A 140 6.11 2.00 5.36
N GLY A 141 6.03 0.66 5.29
CA GLY A 141 6.59 -0.23 6.30
C GLY A 141 6.08 0.09 7.71
N GLU A 142 6.96 0.61 8.57
CA GLU A 142 6.64 1.03 9.96
C GLU A 142 5.94 2.40 10.05
N ILE A 143 5.97 3.21 8.99
CA ILE A 143 5.22 4.47 8.93
C ILE A 143 3.74 4.11 8.80
N VAL A 144 2.98 4.48 9.83
CA VAL A 144 1.53 4.30 9.86
C VAL A 144 0.90 5.31 8.91
N LEU A 145 0.51 4.81 7.74
CA LEU A 145 -0.41 5.51 6.85
C LEU A 145 -1.84 5.12 7.23
N ASP A 146 -2.73 6.10 7.27
CA ASP A 146 -4.13 5.91 7.68
C ASP A 146 -4.90 5.10 6.66
N ARG A 147 -5.66 4.11 7.12
CA ARG A 147 -6.43 3.20 6.26
C ARG A 147 -7.94 3.44 6.39
N PRO A 148 -8.72 3.23 5.31
CA PRO A 148 -8.29 2.87 3.95
C PRO A 148 -7.52 4.01 3.25
N ALA A 149 -6.76 3.68 2.21
CA ALA A 149 -6.11 4.71 1.42
C ALA A 149 -7.16 5.50 0.64
N VAL A 150 -7.23 6.82 0.82
CA VAL A 150 -8.20 7.68 0.13
C VAL A 150 -7.47 8.64 -0.78
N SER A 151 -7.68 8.55 -2.10
CA SER A 151 -7.08 9.50 -3.05
C SER A 151 -7.62 10.91 -2.86
N TYR A 152 -6.84 11.88 -3.31
CA TYR A 152 -7.22 13.28 -3.35
C TYR A 152 -6.91 13.86 -4.75
N PRO A 153 -7.83 14.60 -5.39
CA PRO A 153 -9.09 15.13 -4.84
C PRO A 153 -10.31 14.24 -5.14
N SER A 154 -10.14 13.09 -5.82
CA SER A 154 -11.24 12.21 -6.21
C SER A 154 -11.95 11.55 -5.03
N MET A 155 -11.30 11.51 -3.85
CA MET A 155 -11.84 10.90 -2.63
C MET A 155 -12.19 9.42 -2.79
N GLU A 156 -11.55 8.75 -3.76
CA GLU A 156 -11.74 7.32 -3.98
C GLU A 156 -10.98 6.53 -2.94
N LYS A 157 -11.67 5.57 -2.34
CA LYS A 157 -11.11 4.70 -1.31
C LYS A 157 -10.57 3.41 -1.93
N PHE A 158 -9.39 3.02 -1.49
CA PHE A 158 -8.66 1.86 -1.98
C PHE A 158 -8.22 0.96 -0.82
N ALA A 159 -8.63 -0.30 -0.91
CA ALA A 159 -8.10 -1.39 -0.11
C ALA A 159 -6.72 -1.82 -0.64
N VAL A 160 -5.67 -1.28 -0.04
CA VAL A 160 -4.26 -1.41 -0.48
C VAL A 160 -3.51 -2.51 0.25
N THR A 161 -4.01 -3.00 1.40
CA THR A 161 -3.31 -3.97 2.24
C THR A 161 -4.24 -5.13 2.61
N PRO A 162 -4.54 -6.08 1.69
CA PRO A 162 -5.60 -7.06 1.90
C PRO A 162 -5.53 -7.82 3.21
N ARG A 163 -4.32 -8.21 3.65
CA ARG A 163 -4.15 -8.90 4.94
C ARG A 163 -4.61 -8.06 6.12
N GLN A 164 -4.23 -6.79 6.11
CA GLN A 164 -4.51 -5.87 7.20
C GLN A 164 -5.95 -5.38 7.15
N ASP A 165 -6.48 -5.15 5.95
CA ASP A 165 -7.87 -4.77 5.74
C ASP A 165 -8.82 -5.89 6.21
N GLN A 166 -8.51 -7.15 5.87
CA GLN A 166 -9.23 -8.31 6.38
C GLN A 166 -9.08 -8.49 7.91
N TYR A 167 -7.91 -8.16 8.46
CA TYR A 167 -7.70 -8.18 9.90
C TYR A 167 -8.57 -7.13 10.61
N ASP A 168 -8.60 -5.91 10.10
CA ASP A 168 -9.41 -4.82 10.66
C ASP A 168 -10.90 -5.13 10.57
N CYS A 169 -11.36 -5.70 9.45
CA CYS A 169 -12.72 -6.20 9.31
C CYS A 169 -13.10 -7.16 10.45
N LYS A 170 -12.24 -8.15 10.72
CA LYS A 170 -12.45 -9.13 11.80
C LYS A 170 -12.40 -8.48 13.18
N MET A 171 -11.52 -7.50 13.39
CA MET A 171 -11.43 -6.76 14.65
C MET A 171 -12.69 -5.94 14.95
N LYS A 172 -13.39 -5.44 13.91
CA LYS A 172 -14.71 -4.81 14.01
C LYS A 172 -15.88 -5.81 14.14
N GLY A 173 -15.58 -7.10 14.36
CA GLY A 173 -16.59 -8.16 14.45
C GLY A 173 -17.19 -8.58 13.12
N GLY A 174 -16.58 -8.15 12.01
CA GLY A 174 -17.01 -8.45 10.66
C GLY A 174 -16.65 -9.84 10.16
N ILE A 175 -17.30 -10.20 9.06
CA ILE A 175 -17.07 -11.42 8.30
C ILE A 175 -16.28 -11.04 7.05
N VAL A 176 -15.18 -11.75 6.82
CA VAL A 176 -14.40 -11.63 5.59
C VAL A 176 -14.75 -12.81 4.71
N VAL A 177 -15.28 -12.53 3.52
CA VAL A 177 -15.52 -13.52 2.47
C VAL A 177 -14.42 -13.39 1.43
N THR A 178 -13.67 -14.45 1.16
CA THR A 178 -12.57 -14.45 0.18
C THR A 178 -12.91 -15.39 -0.97
N TYR A 179 -12.67 -14.96 -2.21
CA TYR A 179 -12.86 -15.77 -3.40
C TYR A 179 -11.51 -16.05 -4.06
N GLN A 180 -11.07 -17.32 -4.10
CA GLN A 180 -9.85 -17.81 -4.76
C GLN A 180 -8.49 -17.27 -4.27
N VAL A 181 -8.32 -15.95 -4.08
CA VAL A 181 -7.06 -15.29 -3.72
C VAL A 181 -7.27 -14.18 -2.69
N ILE A 182 -6.22 -13.84 -1.92
CA ILE A 182 -6.32 -12.86 -0.82
C ILE A 182 -6.72 -11.43 -1.27
N TYR A 183 -6.52 -11.10 -2.55
CA TYR A 183 -6.91 -9.82 -3.14
C TYR A 183 -8.37 -9.80 -3.63
N GLN A 184 -9.12 -10.89 -3.46
CA GLN A 184 -10.51 -11.02 -3.88
C GLN A 184 -11.33 -11.28 -2.63
N TYR A 185 -11.69 -10.20 -1.93
CA TYR A 185 -12.37 -10.31 -0.64
C TYR A 185 -13.37 -9.17 -0.42
N MET A 186 -14.36 -9.49 0.41
CA MET A 186 -15.42 -8.58 0.87
C MET A 186 -15.48 -8.61 2.39
N CYS A 187 -15.69 -7.45 3.00
CA CYS A 187 -15.97 -7.29 4.40
C CYS A 187 -17.46 -7.00 4.61
N PHE A 188 -18.08 -7.77 5.51
CA PHE A 188 -19.42 -7.50 6.01
C PHE A 188 -19.31 -7.19 7.50
N LEU A 189 -19.63 -5.97 7.91
CA LEU A 189 -19.58 -5.54 9.30
C LEU A 189 -20.97 -5.69 9.98
N PRO A 190 -21.03 -5.96 11.28
CA PRO A 190 -22.28 -5.89 12.04
C PRO A 190 -22.96 -4.54 11.84
N ILE A 191 -24.30 -4.53 11.71
CA ILE A 191 -25.10 -3.33 11.44
C ILE A 191 -24.83 -2.19 12.43
N GLU A 192 -24.49 -2.53 13.67
CA GLU A 192 -24.19 -1.58 14.74
C GLU A 192 -22.96 -0.70 14.44
N ASN A 193 -22.05 -1.13 13.54
CA ASN A 193 -20.94 -0.29 13.10
C ASN A 193 -21.39 0.85 12.18
N PHE A 194 -22.51 0.69 11.46
CA PHE A 194 -23.02 1.71 10.54
C PHE A 194 -23.93 2.70 11.28
N GLU A 195 -24.74 2.22 12.23
CA GLU A 195 -25.63 3.06 13.03
C GLU A 195 -24.88 4.09 13.93
N ASN A 196 -23.60 3.84 14.23
CA ASN A 196 -22.79 4.69 15.10
C ASN A 196 -21.80 5.62 14.37
N GLU A 197 -21.38 5.27 13.14
CA GLU A 197 -20.31 6.00 12.43
C GLU A 197 -20.84 6.97 11.37
N SER A 198 -22.08 6.82 10.87
CA SER A 198 -22.59 7.70 9.82
C SER A 198 -24.11 7.90 9.91
N ASN A 199 -24.56 9.15 9.74
CA ASN A 199 -25.95 9.48 9.38
C ASN A 199 -26.29 9.00 7.94
N GLU A 200 -25.63 7.97 7.44
CA GLU A 200 -25.89 7.40 6.13
C GLU A 200 -27.12 6.50 6.23
N SER A 201 -28.06 6.69 5.31
CA SER A 201 -29.23 5.83 5.24
C SER A 201 -28.77 4.40 4.96
N LEU A 202 -29.13 3.46 5.84
CA LEU A 202 -28.95 2.03 5.63
C LEU A 202 -29.70 1.51 4.39
N GLU A 203 -30.62 2.31 3.84
CA GLU A 203 -31.34 2.00 2.59
C GLU A 203 -30.40 1.87 1.39
N ASP A 204 -29.17 2.42 1.48
CA ASP A 204 -28.21 2.42 0.39
C ASP A 204 -27.09 1.36 0.49
N ILE A 205 -27.18 0.46 1.46
CA ILE A 205 -26.10 -0.50 1.78
C ILE A 205 -26.60 -1.93 1.62
N TYR A 206 -25.85 -2.74 0.86
CA TYR A 206 -26.13 -4.17 0.74
C TYR A 206 -25.88 -4.88 2.06
N CYS A 207 -26.91 -5.55 2.59
CA CYS A 207 -26.82 -6.32 3.82
C CYS A 207 -27.10 -7.80 3.58
N ALA A 208 -26.62 -8.64 4.49
CA ALA A 208 -26.75 -10.07 4.46
C ALA A 208 -27.00 -10.61 5.88
N THR A 209 -27.73 -11.71 5.97
CA THR A 209 -27.96 -12.42 7.21
C THR A 209 -27.09 -13.68 7.26
N LEU A 210 -26.35 -13.84 8.37
CA LEU A 210 -25.61 -15.06 8.71
C LEU A 210 -25.94 -15.47 10.15
N ASN A 211 -26.40 -16.71 10.34
CA ASN A 211 -26.77 -17.27 11.65
C ASN A 211 -27.75 -16.38 12.45
N GLY A 212 -28.70 -15.76 11.77
CA GLY A 212 -29.70 -14.87 12.38
C GLY A 212 -29.18 -13.49 12.79
N LYS A 213 -27.94 -13.14 12.43
CA LYS A 213 -27.37 -11.81 12.61
C LYS A 213 -27.22 -11.11 11.27
N ARG A 214 -27.48 -9.81 11.26
CA ARG A 214 -27.41 -8.95 10.07
C ARG A 214 -26.04 -8.27 9.99
N TYR A 215 -25.43 -8.35 8.82
CA TYR A 215 -24.15 -7.72 8.50
C TYR A 215 -24.29 -6.94 7.20
N CYS A 216 -23.65 -5.78 7.09
CA CYS A 216 -23.72 -4.95 5.90
C CYS A 216 -22.34 -4.81 5.25
N TYR A 217 -22.34 -4.77 3.93
CA TYR A 217 -21.14 -4.65 3.11
C TYR A 217 -20.43 -3.33 3.41
N ASP A 218 -19.14 -3.42 3.73
CA ASP A 218 -18.29 -2.26 3.96
C ASP A 218 -17.33 -2.09 2.77
N ASP A 219 -17.55 -1.05 1.96
CA ASP A 219 -16.72 -0.77 0.79
C ASP A 219 -15.29 -0.34 1.15
N ASN A 220 -15.08 0.22 2.36
CA ASN A 220 -13.78 0.71 2.83
C ASN A 220 -12.82 -0.44 3.13
N LEU A 221 -13.36 -1.55 3.61
CA LEU A 221 -12.65 -2.77 3.97
C LEU A 221 -12.89 -3.89 2.95
N SER A 222 -13.39 -3.56 1.76
CA SER A 222 -13.61 -4.49 0.66
C SER A 222 -12.80 -4.11 -0.57
N ARG A 223 -12.44 -5.11 -1.38
CA ARG A 223 -11.68 -4.88 -2.61
C ARG A 223 -12.56 -4.65 -3.84
N SER A 224 -13.87 -4.84 -3.74
CA SER A 224 -14.83 -4.70 -4.83
C SER A 224 -15.26 -3.25 -5.04
N GLY A 225 -14.63 -2.54 -5.98
CA GLY A 225 -14.97 -1.13 -6.23
C GLY A 225 -16.40 -0.85 -6.76
N TYR A 226 -17.19 -1.86 -7.12
CA TYR A 226 -18.43 -1.66 -7.88
C TYR A 226 -19.71 -1.48 -7.04
N CYS A 227 -19.61 -1.57 -5.71
CA CYS A 227 -20.77 -1.65 -4.82
C CYS A 227 -21.13 -0.34 -4.10
N ASP A 228 -20.33 0.71 -4.25
CA ASP A 228 -20.64 2.03 -3.70
C ASP A 228 -21.41 2.87 -4.73
N ASN A 229 -22.69 3.15 -4.44
CA ASN A 229 -23.60 3.89 -5.32
C ASN A 229 -23.19 5.35 -5.55
N LYS A 230 -22.25 5.88 -4.75
CA LYS A 230 -21.72 7.25 -4.89
C LYS A 230 -20.59 7.33 -5.91
N LYS A 231 -20.02 6.19 -6.33
CA LYS A 231 -18.90 6.14 -7.27
C LYS A 231 -19.38 6.15 -8.72
N SER A 232 -18.61 6.81 -9.58
CA SER A 232 -18.93 6.96 -11.02
C SER A 232 -18.94 5.63 -11.79
N TYR A 233 -18.31 4.60 -11.24
CA TYR A 233 -18.25 3.24 -11.79
C TYR A 233 -19.16 2.26 -11.05
N TYR A 234 -20.10 2.76 -10.24
CA TYR A 234 -21.15 1.94 -9.64
C TYR A 234 -21.91 1.16 -10.70
N ASN A 235 -22.16 -0.12 -10.42
CA ASN A 235 -22.96 -0.96 -11.27
C ASN A 235 -23.76 -1.94 -10.40
N TYR A 236 -25.07 -1.70 -10.29
CA TYR A 236 -25.99 -2.50 -9.47
C TYR A 236 -25.92 -3.99 -9.83
N ASP A 237 -26.02 -4.34 -11.11
CA ASP A 237 -26.04 -5.74 -11.56
C ASP A 237 -24.72 -6.45 -11.27
N ALA A 238 -23.59 -5.77 -11.52
CA ALA A 238 -22.27 -6.30 -11.22
C ALA A 238 -22.03 -6.45 -9.72
N CYS A 239 -22.45 -5.46 -8.93
CA CYS A 239 -22.35 -5.52 -7.47
C CYS A 239 -23.16 -6.71 -6.93
N LYS A 240 -24.45 -6.80 -7.28
CA LYS A 240 -25.32 -7.90 -6.87
C LYS A 240 -24.77 -9.26 -7.26
N TYR A 241 -24.33 -9.41 -8.51
CA TYR A 241 -23.74 -10.65 -9.01
C TYR A 241 -22.49 -11.08 -8.22
N ILE A 242 -21.58 -10.14 -7.94
CA ILE A 242 -20.35 -10.47 -7.19
C ILE A 242 -20.71 -10.78 -5.73
N LEU A 243 -21.58 -9.99 -5.09
CA LEU A 243 -22.03 -10.27 -3.73
C LEU A 243 -22.66 -11.67 -3.64
N ASP A 244 -23.53 -12.04 -4.58
CA ASP A 244 -24.17 -13.36 -4.64
C ASP A 244 -23.15 -14.49 -4.72
N ILE A 245 -22.12 -14.36 -5.56
CA ILE A 245 -21.03 -15.35 -5.67
C ILE A 245 -20.30 -15.51 -4.34
N TYR A 246 -19.93 -14.40 -3.71
CA TYR A 246 -19.17 -14.43 -2.46
C TYR A 246 -20.02 -15.03 -1.34
N CYS A 247 -21.25 -14.55 -1.18
CA CYS A 247 -22.14 -14.97 -0.11
C CYS A 247 -22.57 -16.43 -0.23
N SER A 248 -22.86 -16.91 -1.45
CA SER A 248 -23.29 -18.30 -1.68
C SER A 248 -22.22 -19.32 -1.25
N ASN A 249 -20.93 -18.99 -1.41
CA ASN A 249 -19.84 -19.89 -1.02
C ASN A 249 -19.68 -20.04 0.50
N GLU A 250 -20.16 -19.07 1.28
CA GLU A 250 -20.02 -19.02 2.75
C GLU A 250 -21.34 -19.27 3.49
N GLY A 251 -22.41 -19.65 2.79
CA GLY A 251 -23.74 -19.85 3.40
C GLY A 251 -24.36 -18.57 3.94
N ILE A 252 -23.94 -17.41 3.42
CA ILE A 252 -24.47 -16.10 3.75
C ILE A 252 -25.64 -15.82 2.81
N THR A 253 -26.78 -15.35 3.35
CA THR A 253 -27.95 -14.98 2.54
C THR A 253 -28.01 -13.47 2.40
N LEU A 254 -27.85 -12.96 1.18
CA LEU A 254 -28.06 -11.55 0.90
C LEU A 254 -29.53 -11.20 1.06
N GLU A 255 -29.76 -10.03 1.64
CA GLU A 255 -31.10 -9.47 1.75
C GLU A 255 -31.50 -8.86 0.41
N ASP A 256 -32.79 -8.96 0.08
CA ASP A 256 -33.32 -8.27 -1.08
C ASP A 256 -33.21 -6.75 -0.87
N TYR A 257 -32.70 -6.09 -1.92
CA TYR A 257 -32.50 -4.65 -2.00
C TYR A 257 -33.50 -4.06 -2.99
#